data_AF-A0A1I6QKJ9-F1
#
_entry.id   AF-A0A1I6QKJ9-F1
#
_cell.length_a   1.000
_cell.length_b   1.000
_cell.length_c   1.000
_cell.angle_alpha   90.00
_cell.angle_beta   90.00
_cell.angle_gamma   90.00
#
_symmetry.space_group_name_H-M   'P 1'
#
loop_
_entity.id
_entity.type
_entity.pdbx_description
1 polymer ?
#
loop_
_entity_poly.entity_id
_entity_poly.type
_entity_poly.pdbx_seq_one_letter_code
_entity_poly.pdbx_strand_id
1 'polypeptide(L)'
;MRCFAILILISLHLNVLANEPDSTQRIIDRLLPNNVVLQFAGNIGMFSTGVRYVTPNKHWKGGIMYGFVPARYADDPIHSLTLKGQYSGFHREYGADTKVEWLNVGIWYNSSFGSKYFKKLPGYYDSGYYYFTTALNVGLTLGSELKYKKWGIYYELGTTDKRTINYIKSAKAITWHEMWNIGLGVVYHLK
;
A
#
# COMPACT_ATOMS: atom_id res chain seq x y z
N MET A 1 23.00 1.13 -61.46
CA MET A 1 21.60 1.54 -61.16
C MET A 1 20.84 0.53 -60.31
N ARG A 2 21.04 -0.80 -60.44
CA ARG A 2 20.34 -1.82 -59.64
C ARG A 2 20.67 -1.81 -58.13
N CYS A 3 21.91 -1.50 -57.73
CA CYS A 3 22.29 -1.44 -56.32
C CYS A 3 21.65 -0.27 -55.55
N PHE A 4 21.31 0.83 -56.24
CA PHE A 4 20.70 2.01 -55.62
C PHE A 4 19.23 1.75 -55.24
N ALA A 5 18.50 0.99 -56.07
CA ALA A 5 17.13 0.59 -55.79
C ALA A 5 17.03 -0.36 -54.58
N ILE A 6 18.02 -1.24 -54.41
CA ILE A 6 18.10 -2.17 -53.27
C ILE A 6 18.38 -1.38 -51.98
N LEU A 7 19.26 -0.38 -52.01
CA LEU A 7 19.52 0.48 -50.85
C LEU A 7 18.28 1.28 -50.42
N ILE A 8 17.50 1.78 -51.39
CA ILE A 8 16.26 2.52 -51.12
C ILE A 8 15.20 1.59 -50.52
N LEU A 9 15.03 0.37 -51.06
CA LEU A 9 14.11 -0.63 -50.49
C LEU A 9 14.51 -1.06 -49.06
N ILE A 10 15.81 -1.24 -48.80
CA ILE A 10 16.31 -1.55 -47.45
C ILE A 10 16.06 -0.38 -46.49
N SER A 11 16.27 0.86 -46.93
CA SER A 11 16.00 2.06 -46.12
C SER A 11 14.50 2.26 -45.83
N LEU A 12 13.61 1.88 -46.76
CA LEU A 12 12.16 1.90 -46.56
C LEU A 12 11.70 0.82 -45.57
N HIS A 13 12.33 -0.36 -45.59
CA HIS A 13 12.02 -1.43 -44.62
C HIS A 13 12.49 -1.10 -43.19
N LEU A 14 13.59 -0.37 -43.01
CA LEU A 14 14.07 0.03 -41.68
C LEU A 14 13.18 1.08 -41.01
N ASN A 15 12.54 1.97 -41.78
CA ASN A 15 11.60 2.95 -41.24
C ASN A 15 10.27 2.32 -40.77
N VAL A 16 9.88 1.17 -41.35
CA VAL A 16 8.64 0.46 -40.96
C VAL A 16 8.82 -0.33 -39.64
N LEU A 17 10.04 -0.81 -39.36
CA LEU A 17 10.37 -1.48 -38.08
C LEU A 17 10.56 -0.50 -36.91
N ALA A 18 10.85 0.78 -37.19
CA ALA A 18 11.10 1.80 -36.16
C ALA A 18 9.81 2.39 -35.54
N ASN A 19 8.63 1.97 -35.99
CA ASN A 19 7.33 2.47 -35.52
C ASN A 19 6.61 1.54 -34.51
N GLU A 20 7.28 0.48 -34.03
CA GLU A 20 6.78 -0.28 -32.89
C GLU A 20 7.14 0.48 -31.60
N PRO A 21 6.18 0.87 -30.74
CA PRO A 21 6.49 1.52 -29.47
C PRO A 21 7.42 0.61 -28.66
N ASP A 22 8.59 1.16 -28.34
CA ASP A 22 9.73 0.46 -27.78
C ASP A 22 9.31 -0.42 -26.58
N SER A 23 9.57 -1.72 -26.68
CA SER A 23 9.19 -2.72 -25.67
C SER A 23 9.66 -2.33 -24.26
N THR A 24 10.76 -1.58 -24.17
CA THR A 24 11.30 -1.03 -22.93
C THR A 24 10.40 0.05 -22.32
N GLN A 25 9.80 0.94 -23.12
CA GLN A 25 8.87 1.97 -22.63
C GLN A 25 7.61 1.33 -22.01
N ARG A 26 7.07 0.29 -22.66
CA ARG A 26 5.92 -0.46 -22.13
C ARG A 26 6.20 -1.14 -20.78
N ILE A 27 7.42 -1.61 -20.56
CA ILE A 27 7.84 -2.24 -19.30
C ILE A 27 7.97 -1.17 -18.19
N ILE A 28 8.61 -0.04 -18.49
CA ILE A 28 8.77 1.07 -17.55
C ILE A 28 7.40 1.62 -17.12
N ASP A 29 6.48 1.81 -18.07
CA ASP A 29 5.13 2.27 -17.78
C ASP A 29 4.34 1.31 -16.88
N ARG A 30 4.60 0.00 -16.95
CA ARG A 30 3.98 -0.98 -16.04
C ARG A 30 4.61 -0.99 -14.65
N LEU A 31 5.91 -0.70 -14.55
CA LEU A 31 6.63 -0.64 -13.27
C LEU A 31 6.35 0.64 -12.49
N LEU A 32 5.98 1.73 -13.16
CA LEU A 32 5.66 2.97 -12.47
C LEU A 32 4.39 2.82 -11.62
N PRO A 33 4.43 3.23 -10.34
CA PRO A 33 3.26 3.17 -9.47
C PRO A 33 2.16 4.09 -9.97
N ASN A 34 0.92 3.76 -9.60
CA ASN A 34 -0.23 4.60 -9.93
C ASN A 34 -0.32 5.79 -8.97
N ASN A 35 -0.01 5.57 -7.69
CA ASN A 35 -0.18 6.58 -6.66
C ASN A 35 1.00 6.62 -5.68
N VAL A 36 1.24 7.80 -5.12
CA VAL A 36 2.01 8.02 -3.90
C VAL A 36 1.05 8.27 -2.76
N VAL A 37 1.32 7.70 -1.59
CA VAL A 37 0.41 7.74 -0.44
C VAL A 37 1.15 8.25 0.77
N LEU A 38 0.52 9.15 1.51
CA LEU A 38 0.90 9.54 2.86
C LEU A 38 -0.25 9.20 3.81
N GLN A 39 0.06 8.57 4.93
CA GLN A 39 -0.91 8.17 5.94
C GLN A 39 -0.43 8.57 7.33
N PHE A 40 -1.36 9.06 8.13
CA PHE A 40 -1.22 9.29 9.55
C PHE A 40 -1.98 8.20 10.31
N ALA A 41 -1.33 7.60 11.32
CA ALA A 41 -1.89 6.54 12.16
C ALA A 41 -2.41 5.31 11.36
N GLY A 42 -3.42 4.61 11.88
CA GLY A 42 -3.92 3.34 11.29
C GLY A 42 -3.09 2.11 11.64
N ASN A 43 -2.32 2.17 12.75
CA ASN A 43 -1.51 1.06 13.27
C ASN A 43 -0.40 0.55 12.31
N ILE A 44 0.06 1.41 11.40
CA ILE A 44 1.16 1.13 10.46
C ILE A 44 2.33 2.13 10.59
N GLY A 45 2.40 2.82 11.73
CA GLY A 45 3.27 3.98 11.97
C GLY A 45 2.47 5.19 12.43
N MET A 46 3.17 6.23 12.94
CA MET A 46 2.55 7.54 13.18
C MET A 46 2.44 8.28 11.85
N PHE A 47 3.52 8.28 11.07
CA PHE A 47 3.57 8.76 9.71
C PHE A 47 4.04 7.64 8.80
N SER A 48 3.31 7.38 7.71
CA SER A 48 3.63 6.32 6.77
C SER A 48 3.53 6.82 5.35
N THR A 49 4.56 6.57 4.53
CA THR A 49 4.60 7.00 3.13
C THR A 49 4.97 5.85 2.21
N GLY A 50 4.47 5.85 0.98
CA GLY A 50 4.76 4.75 0.06
C GLY A 50 4.12 4.87 -1.31
N VAL A 51 4.21 3.76 -2.04
CA VAL A 51 3.70 3.64 -3.40
C VAL A 51 2.58 2.62 -3.48
N ARG A 52 1.61 2.88 -4.35
CA ARG A 52 0.43 2.05 -4.54
C ARG A 52 0.17 1.83 -6.03
N TYR A 53 -0.07 0.58 -6.38
CA TYR A 53 -0.52 0.13 -7.69
C TYR A 53 -2.02 -0.11 -7.65
N VAL A 54 -2.68 0.17 -8.76
CA VAL A 54 -4.12 -0.01 -8.94
C VAL A 54 -4.33 -0.83 -10.20
N THR A 55 -5.18 -1.84 -10.13
CA THR A 55 -5.50 -2.66 -11.30
C THR A 55 -6.28 -1.86 -12.34
N PRO A 56 -6.25 -2.25 -13.63
CA PRO A 56 -6.95 -1.53 -14.70
C PRO A 56 -8.47 -1.38 -14.46
N ASN A 57 -9.09 -2.37 -13.82
CA ASN A 57 -10.50 -2.35 -13.45
C ASN A 57 -10.80 -1.50 -12.19
N LYS A 58 -9.80 -0.82 -11.62
CA LYS A 58 -9.90 0.11 -10.48
C LYS A 58 -10.43 -0.51 -9.17
N HIS A 59 -10.55 -1.83 -9.08
CA HIS A 59 -11.05 -2.51 -7.88
C HIS A 59 -9.94 -2.85 -6.89
N TRP A 60 -8.81 -3.36 -7.37
CA TRP A 60 -7.74 -3.83 -6.49
C TRP A 60 -6.63 -2.79 -6.40
N LYS A 61 -6.15 -2.59 -5.17
CA LYS A 61 -5.02 -1.73 -4.87
C LYS A 61 -4.00 -2.52 -4.06
N GLY A 62 -2.74 -2.49 -4.46
CA GLY A 62 -1.63 -3.11 -3.73
C GLY A 62 -0.52 -2.10 -3.52
N GLY A 63 0.04 -2.02 -2.33
CA GLY A 63 1.08 -1.03 -2.05
C GLY A 63 2.04 -1.44 -0.95
N ILE A 64 3.18 -0.75 -0.95
CA ILE A 64 4.23 -0.87 0.05
C ILE A 64 4.41 0.51 0.68
N MET A 65 4.41 0.55 2.01
CA MET A 65 4.55 1.79 2.78
C MET A 65 5.62 1.64 3.84
N TYR A 66 6.41 2.68 4.03
CA TYR A 66 7.34 2.81 5.13
C TYR A 66 6.71 3.64 6.24
N GLY A 67 6.66 3.11 7.45
CA GLY A 67 6.11 3.76 8.63
C GLY A 67 7.19 4.24 9.60
N PHE A 68 6.93 5.36 10.25
CA PHE A 68 7.82 5.99 11.23
C PHE A 68 7.04 6.47 12.45
N VAL A 69 7.61 6.23 13.64
CA VAL A 69 7.16 6.77 14.93
C VAL A 69 8.35 7.48 15.58
N PRO A 70 8.25 8.80 15.86
CA PRO A 70 9.31 9.53 16.54
C PRO A 70 9.51 9.05 18.00
N ALA A 71 10.75 9.12 18.51
CA ALA A 71 11.09 8.80 19.90
C ALA A 71 10.36 9.67 20.95
N ARG A 72 9.74 10.77 20.56
CA ARG A 72 8.86 11.53 21.48
C ARG A 72 7.65 10.70 21.94
N TYR A 73 7.25 9.70 21.15
CA TYR A 73 6.06 8.87 21.35
C TYR A 73 6.38 7.39 21.55
N ALA A 74 7.66 7.03 21.66
CA ALA A 74 8.15 5.67 21.86
C ALA A 74 9.53 5.71 22.52
N ASP A 75 9.92 4.67 23.28
CA ASP A 75 11.24 4.62 23.94
C ASP A 75 12.40 4.88 22.96
N ASP A 76 12.26 4.35 21.74
CA ASP A 76 13.20 4.50 20.63
C ASP A 76 12.41 4.81 19.34
N PRO A 77 13.00 5.47 18.33
CA PRO A 77 12.33 5.66 17.05
C PRO A 77 11.95 4.31 16.43
N ILE A 78 10.69 4.16 16.02
CA ILE A 78 10.20 2.91 15.41
C ILE A 78 10.09 3.13 13.91
N HIS A 79 10.77 2.27 13.17
CA HIS A 79 10.66 2.20 11.72
C HIS A 79 9.91 0.93 11.35
N SER A 80 9.09 0.96 10.29
CA SER A 80 8.37 -0.23 9.86
C SER A 80 8.14 -0.27 8.36
N LEU A 81 7.86 -1.47 7.86
CA LEU A 81 7.47 -1.70 6.48
C LEU A 81 6.11 -2.38 6.46
N THR A 82 5.20 -1.84 5.65
CA THR A 82 3.83 -2.31 5.51
C THR A 82 3.57 -2.75 4.08
N LEU A 83 3.05 -3.95 3.92
CA LEU A 83 2.41 -4.40 2.68
C LEU A 83 0.90 -4.27 2.87
N LYS A 84 0.22 -3.64 1.92
CA LYS A 84 -1.21 -3.33 2.03
C LYS A 84 -1.95 -3.67 0.75
N GLY A 85 -2.95 -4.53 0.86
CA GLY A 85 -3.90 -4.86 -0.19
C GLY A 85 -5.26 -4.27 0.14
N GLN A 86 -5.94 -3.70 -0.85
CA GLN A 86 -7.29 -3.15 -0.69
C GLN A 86 -8.16 -3.50 -1.90
N TYR A 87 -9.45 -3.65 -1.64
CA TYR A 87 -10.49 -3.87 -2.60
C TYR A 87 -11.55 -2.77 -2.47
N SER A 88 -11.73 -1.99 -3.53
CA SER A 88 -12.81 -0.99 -3.65
C SER A 88 -14.01 -1.65 -4.30
N GLY A 89 -15.01 -2.03 -3.48
CA GLY A 89 -16.22 -2.70 -3.97
C GLY A 89 -17.20 -1.75 -4.67
N PHE A 90 -17.29 -0.50 -4.21
CA PHE A 90 -18.23 0.49 -4.72
C PHE A 90 -17.52 1.80 -5.01
N HIS A 91 -17.33 2.11 -6.30
CA HIS A 91 -16.81 3.40 -6.72
C HIS A 91 -17.71 4.04 -7.77
N ARG A 92 -17.79 5.37 -7.74
CA ARG A 92 -18.56 6.16 -8.69
C ARG A 92 -17.76 7.38 -9.13
N GLU A 93 -17.79 7.64 -10.44
CA GLU A 93 -17.22 8.85 -11.03
C GLU A 93 -18.32 9.90 -11.13
N TYR A 94 -18.00 11.13 -10.73
CA TYR A 94 -18.87 12.30 -10.73
C TYR A 94 -18.24 13.35 -11.64
N GLY A 95 -18.57 13.29 -12.93
CA GLY A 95 -17.91 14.10 -13.96
C GLY A 95 -16.48 13.63 -14.23
N ALA A 96 -15.68 14.50 -14.87
CA ALA A 96 -14.33 14.14 -15.33
C ALA A 96 -13.28 14.12 -14.21
N ASP A 97 -13.46 14.96 -13.17
CA ASP A 97 -12.42 15.22 -12.18
C ASP A 97 -12.63 14.51 -10.83
N THR A 98 -13.84 14.02 -10.55
CA THR A 98 -14.18 13.51 -9.21
C THR A 98 -14.49 12.03 -9.24
N LYS A 99 -13.86 11.27 -8.34
CA LYS A 99 -14.19 9.86 -8.09
C LYS A 99 -14.36 9.63 -6.60
N VAL A 100 -15.43 8.97 -6.21
CA VAL A 100 -15.66 8.55 -4.84
C VAL A 100 -15.63 7.04 -4.78
N GLU A 101 -14.85 6.51 -3.86
CA GLU A 101 -14.83 5.11 -3.50
C GLU A 101 -15.44 4.96 -2.11
N TRP A 102 -16.71 4.57 -2.11
CA TRP A 102 -17.57 4.53 -0.92
C TRP A 102 -17.19 3.43 0.06
N LEU A 103 -16.57 2.37 -0.43
CA LEU A 103 -16.17 1.26 0.42
C LEU A 103 -14.88 0.62 -0.09
N ASN A 104 -13.82 0.81 0.67
CA ASN A 104 -12.53 0.16 0.55
C ASN A 104 -12.38 -0.83 1.71
N VAL A 105 -12.23 -2.11 1.40
CA VAL A 105 -11.88 -3.15 2.36
C VAL A 105 -10.41 -3.47 2.19
N GLY A 106 -9.63 -3.44 3.26
CA GLY A 106 -8.20 -3.64 3.21
C GLY A 106 -7.70 -4.68 4.20
N ILE A 107 -6.58 -5.29 3.82
CA ILE A 107 -5.74 -6.10 4.69
C ILE A 107 -4.33 -5.55 4.60
N TRP A 108 -3.63 -5.50 5.72
CA TRP A 108 -2.23 -5.09 5.74
C TRP A 108 -1.41 -6.00 6.65
N TYR A 109 -0.14 -6.08 6.32
CA TYR A 109 0.91 -6.73 7.09
C TYR A 109 1.99 -5.71 7.38
N ASN A 110 2.31 -5.48 8.65
CA ASN A 110 3.33 -4.54 9.10
C ASN A 110 4.45 -5.29 9.82
N SER A 111 5.70 -5.02 9.41
CA SER A 111 6.91 -5.47 10.06
C SER A 111 7.65 -4.27 10.66
N SER A 112 7.74 -4.19 11.98
CA SER A 112 8.51 -3.16 12.68
C SER A 112 9.98 -3.56 12.83
N PHE A 113 10.88 -2.59 12.70
CA PHE A 113 12.33 -2.72 12.78
C PHE A 113 12.85 -2.08 14.07
N GLY A 114 13.82 -2.73 14.73
CA GLY A 114 14.53 -2.20 15.90
C GLY A 114 15.11 -3.32 16.76
N SER A 115 16.06 -2.99 17.64
CA SER A 115 16.78 -3.94 18.51
C SER A 115 15.88 -4.70 19.48
N LYS A 116 14.69 -4.16 19.79
CA LYS A 116 13.63 -4.79 20.60
C LYS A 116 12.62 -5.62 19.78
N TYR A 117 12.66 -5.56 18.44
CA TYR A 117 11.71 -6.25 17.55
C TYR A 117 12.36 -7.48 16.93
N PHE A 118 12.38 -8.56 17.69
CA PHE A 118 13.02 -9.81 17.28
C PHE A 118 12.21 -10.52 16.19
N LYS A 119 12.85 -10.84 15.05
CA LYS A 119 12.30 -11.78 14.04
C LYS A 119 12.26 -13.22 14.55
N LYS A 120 13.00 -13.53 15.61
CA LYS A 120 13.11 -14.83 16.28
C LYS A 120 13.22 -14.57 17.78
N LEU A 121 12.32 -15.10 18.59
CA LEU A 121 12.34 -14.93 20.06
C LEU A 121 13.75 -15.23 20.60
N PRO A 122 14.34 -14.33 21.40
CA PRO A 122 15.61 -14.62 22.06
C PRO A 122 15.44 -15.76 23.07
N GLY A 123 16.45 -16.62 23.21
CA GLY A 123 16.38 -17.94 23.88
C GLY A 123 16.10 -17.95 25.38
N TYR A 124 15.73 -16.82 25.98
CA TYR A 124 15.27 -16.71 27.37
C TYR A 124 13.73 -16.72 27.51
N TYR A 125 12.99 -16.79 26.40
CA TYR A 125 11.55 -17.05 26.40
C TYR A 125 11.26 -18.47 25.92
N ASP A 126 10.48 -19.23 26.71
CA ASP A 126 10.05 -20.58 26.36
C ASP A 126 9.35 -20.62 25.00
N SER A 127 9.61 -21.68 24.23
CA SER A 127 8.93 -21.93 22.96
C SER A 127 7.43 -22.05 23.20
N GLY A 128 6.66 -21.02 22.82
CA GLY A 128 5.21 -20.97 22.98
C GLY A 128 4.67 -19.84 23.88
N TYR A 129 5.55 -19.00 24.47
CA TYR A 129 5.09 -17.89 25.33
C TYR A 129 4.39 -16.76 24.56
N TYR A 130 4.75 -16.56 23.28
CA TYR A 130 4.03 -15.67 22.35
C TYR A 130 3.56 -16.48 21.13
N TYR A 131 2.24 -16.55 20.90
CA TYR A 131 1.64 -17.19 19.71
C TYR A 131 1.91 -16.40 18.41
N PHE A 132 2.41 -15.16 18.49
CA PHE A 132 2.65 -14.26 17.35
C PHE A 132 4.03 -13.62 17.45
N THR A 133 4.74 -13.49 16.33
CA THR A 133 6.01 -12.75 16.28
C THR A 133 5.77 -11.29 16.65
N THR A 134 6.43 -10.78 17.70
CA THR A 134 6.21 -9.42 18.22
C THR A 134 6.43 -8.33 17.17
N ALA A 135 7.32 -8.58 16.21
CA ALA A 135 7.66 -7.68 15.11
C ALA A 135 6.59 -7.59 14.01
N LEU A 136 5.67 -8.56 13.94
CA LEU A 136 4.68 -8.68 12.87
C LEU A 136 3.28 -8.37 13.39
N ASN A 137 2.54 -7.60 12.60
CA ASN A 137 1.14 -7.30 12.86
C ASN A 137 0.35 -7.47 11.56
N VAL A 138 -0.82 -8.09 11.67
CA VAL A 138 -1.79 -8.15 10.57
C VAL A 138 -3.02 -7.35 11.00
N GLY A 139 -3.60 -6.60 10.07
CA GLY A 139 -4.82 -5.85 10.34
C GLY A 139 -5.77 -5.82 9.17
N LEU A 140 -7.03 -5.52 9.50
CA LEU A 140 -8.12 -5.31 8.56
C LEU A 140 -8.57 -3.85 8.65
N THR A 141 -8.95 -3.29 7.51
CA THR A 141 -9.39 -1.89 7.41
C THR A 141 -10.65 -1.76 6.56
N LEU A 142 -11.49 -0.79 6.90
CA LEU A 142 -12.66 -0.36 6.16
C LEU A 142 -12.57 1.17 6.01
N GLY A 143 -12.71 1.68 4.80
CA GLY A 143 -12.50 3.10 4.55
C GLY A 143 -13.19 3.62 3.31
N SER A 144 -13.07 4.92 3.08
CA SER A 144 -13.52 5.58 1.85
C SER A 144 -12.42 6.49 1.31
N GLU A 145 -12.39 6.67 0.00
CA GLU A 145 -11.43 7.54 -0.69
C GLU A 145 -12.19 8.49 -1.60
N LEU A 146 -11.93 9.80 -1.46
CA LEU A 146 -12.41 10.84 -2.37
C LEU A 146 -11.23 11.34 -3.19
N LYS A 147 -11.33 11.22 -4.51
CA LYS A 147 -10.39 11.78 -5.48
C LYS A 147 -11.00 13.01 -6.14
N TYR A 148 -10.22 14.08 -6.19
CA TYR A 148 -10.46 15.27 -6.99
C TYR A 148 -9.21 15.62 -7.80
N LYS A 149 -9.32 15.55 -9.14
CA LYS A 149 -8.20 15.69 -10.08
C LYS A 149 -7.08 14.69 -9.75
N LYS A 150 -5.88 15.16 -9.42
CA LYS A 150 -4.73 14.33 -9.06
C LYS A 150 -4.62 14.06 -7.55
N TRP A 151 -5.44 14.71 -6.72
CA TRP A 151 -5.36 14.59 -5.27
C TRP A 151 -6.49 13.70 -4.76
N GLY A 152 -6.19 12.90 -3.75
CA GLY A 152 -7.16 12.10 -3.03
C GLY A 152 -6.97 12.24 -1.53
N ILE A 153 -8.07 12.13 -0.81
CA ILE A 153 -8.08 11.99 0.65
C ILE A 153 -8.83 10.72 1.02
N TYR A 154 -8.37 10.02 2.04
CA TYR A 154 -9.05 8.85 2.54
C TYR A 154 -8.98 8.78 4.06
N TYR A 155 -9.91 8.04 4.62
CA TYR A 155 -9.86 7.59 5.99
C TYR A 155 -10.05 6.08 6.03
N GLU A 156 -9.52 5.46 7.08
CA GLU A 156 -9.72 4.04 7.35
C GLU A 156 -9.96 3.80 8.82
N LEU A 157 -10.95 2.97 9.10
CA LEU A 157 -11.21 2.36 10.39
C LEU A 157 -10.70 0.93 10.33
N GLY A 158 -9.83 0.55 11.25
CA GLY A 158 -9.24 -0.78 11.25
C GLY A 158 -9.19 -1.43 12.63
N THR A 159 -8.83 -2.71 12.61
CA THR A 159 -8.48 -3.49 13.79
C THR A 159 -7.25 -4.34 13.48
N THR A 160 -6.60 -4.86 14.52
CA THR A 160 -5.44 -5.75 14.40
C THR A 160 -5.75 -7.14 14.91
N ASP A 161 -5.00 -8.11 14.43
CA ASP A 161 -4.97 -9.49 14.92
C ASP A 161 -4.90 -9.55 16.46
N LYS A 162 -3.92 -8.87 17.08
CA LYS A 162 -3.69 -8.89 18.52
C LYS A 162 -4.86 -8.30 19.31
N ARG A 163 -5.44 -7.18 18.86
CA ARG A 163 -6.60 -6.55 19.54
C ARG A 163 -7.86 -7.40 19.40
N THR A 164 -8.11 -7.94 18.21
CA THR A 164 -9.28 -8.78 17.94
C THR A 164 -9.21 -10.08 18.73
N ILE A 165 -8.05 -10.74 18.76
CA ILE A 165 -7.85 -12.00 19.50
C ILE A 165 -7.97 -11.78 21.00
N ASN A 166 -7.39 -10.69 21.53
CA ASN A 166 -7.49 -10.37 22.96
C ASN A 166 -8.94 -10.06 23.37
N TYR A 167 -9.70 -9.34 22.54
CA TYR A 167 -11.13 -9.10 22.79
C TYR A 167 -11.93 -10.41 22.86
N ILE A 168 -11.71 -11.33 21.92
CA ILE A 168 -12.41 -12.62 21.87
C ILE A 168 -12.02 -13.53 23.05
N LYS A 169 -10.72 -13.58 23.41
CA LYS A 169 -10.23 -14.46 24.48
C LYS A 169 -10.44 -13.90 25.88
N SER A 170 -10.57 -12.59 26.04
CA SER A 170 -10.70 -11.93 27.35
C SER A 170 -11.40 -10.58 27.21
N ALA A 171 -12.73 -10.59 27.13
CA ALA A 171 -13.57 -9.39 27.02
C ALA A 171 -13.43 -8.38 28.19
N LYS A 172 -12.76 -8.77 29.29
CA LYS A 172 -12.43 -7.88 30.42
C LYS A 172 -11.15 -7.06 30.21
N ALA A 173 -10.32 -7.39 29.21
CA ALA A 173 -9.00 -6.77 29.02
C ALA A 173 -8.97 -5.64 27.96
N ILE A 174 -9.91 -5.65 27.01
CA ILE A 174 -10.03 -4.63 25.96
C ILE A 174 -11.51 -4.34 25.76
N THR A 175 -11.90 -3.07 25.82
CA THR A 175 -13.26 -2.62 25.49
C THR A 175 -13.47 -2.47 23.99
N TRP A 176 -14.73 -2.55 23.53
CA TRP A 176 -15.10 -2.45 22.11
C TRP A 176 -14.47 -1.25 21.38
N HIS A 177 -14.38 -0.10 22.05
CA HIS A 177 -13.83 1.13 21.47
C HIS A 177 -12.31 1.07 21.27
N GLU A 178 -11.60 0.34 22.12
CA GLU A 178 -10.14 0.21 22.08
C GLU A 178 -9.67 -0.77 20.99
N MET A 179 -10.57 -1.61 20.48
CA MET A 179 -10.30 -2.50 19.37
C MET A 179 -10.04 -1.74 18.07
N TRP A 180 -10.74 -0.62 17.88
CA TRP A 180 -10.69 0.14 16.65
C TRP A 180 -9.53 1.13 16.62
N ASN A 181 -9.04 1.40 15.42
CA ASN A 181 -8.07 2.46 15.14
C ASN A 181 -8.47 3.21 13.88
N ILE A 182 -8.09 4.49 13.81
CA ILE A 182 -8.37 5.34 12.66
C ILE A 182 -7.04 5.72 12.01
N GLY A 183 -7.00 5.65 10.67
CA GLY A 183 -5.97 6.22 9.83
C GLY A 183 -6.55 7.27 8.91
N LEU A 184 -5.79 8.34 8.67
CA LEU A 184 -6.14 9.40 7.72
C LEU A 184 -5.02 9.50 6.69
N GLY A 185 -5.35 9.68 5.41
CA GLY A 185 -4.31 9.77 4.41
C GLY A 185 -4.64 10.63 3.21
N VAL A 186 -3.57 11.00 2.52
CA VAL A 186 -3.57 11.77 1.28
C VAL A 186 -2.93 10.91 0.19
N VAL A 187 -3.49 10.97 -1.00
CA VAL A 187 -3.05 10.24 -2.17
C VAL A 187 -2.75 11.24 -3.27
N TYR A 188 -1.61 11.06 -3.93
CA TYR A 188 -1.31 11.75 -5.17
C TYR A 188 -1.31 10.75 -6.31
N HIS A 189 -2.18 10.95 -7.28
CA HIS A 189 -2.35 10.10 -8.46
C HIS A 189 -1.37 10.54 -9.55
N LEU A 190 -0.44 9.65 -9.88
CA LEU A 190 0.57 9.83 -10.93
C LEU A 190 -0.01 9.57 -12.32
N LYS A 191 -1.02 8.69 -12.40
CA LYS A 191 -1.71 8.24 -13.61
C LYS A 191 -3.22 8.42 -13.48
#